data_AF-A0A059X7A6-F1
#
_entry.id   AF-A0A059X7A6-F1
#
_cell.length_a   1.000
_cell.length_b   1.000
_cell.length_c   1.000
_cell.angle_alpha   90.00
_cell.angle_beta   90.00
_cell.angle_gamma   90.00
#
_symmetry.space_group_name_H-M   'P 1'
#
loop_
_entity.id
_entity.type
_entity.pdbx_description
1 polymer ?
#
loop_
_entity_poly.entity_id
_entity_poly.type
_entity_poly.pdbx_seq_one_letter_code
_entity_poly.pdbx_strand_id
1 'polypeptide(L)'
;RLYGDEGWRGIKGFFKWLETKKYKLHVRVFLAKYRGYTRCPECDGARLRQEARDVKIGGKSLPEIVEMSISDAAAFFEDLKLSEEREKIAEKILLEIRRRLKFLVDVGLDYLTLSRVAATLSGGEAQRIQLATNLGSLLVGTLYVLDEPSIGLHPRDNARLIKILENLRDIGNTLLVVEHDEDTMRAADHILDIGLFAGELGG
;
A
#
# COMPACT_ATOMS: atom_id res chain seq x y z
N ARG A 1 25.46 -17.89 28.33
CA ARG A 1 26.32 -16.68 28.21
C ARG A 1 26.43 -16.31 26.72
N LEU A 2 26.04 -15.09 26.32
CA LEU A 2 26.05 -14.69 24.90
C LEU A 2 27.48 -14.55 24.34
N TYR A 3 28.38 -14.08 25.20
CA TYR A 3 29.81 -13.98 24.97
C TYR A 3 30.53 -15.13 25.67
N GLY A 4 31.63 -15.54 25.09
CA GLY A 4 32.45 -16.65 25.56
C GLY A 4 33.62 -16.20 26.44
N ASP A 5 34.24 -17.15 27.14
CA ASP A 5 35.44 -16.97 27.96
C ASP A 5 36.60 -17.82 27.37
N GLU A 6 37.77 -17.85 28.02
CA GLU A 6 38.92 -18.66 27.58
C GLU A 6 38.56 -20.15 27.46
N GLY A 7 38.45 -20.64 26.22
CA GLY A 7 38.11 -22.03 25.89
C GLY A 7 36.70 -22.25 25.31
N TRP A 8 35.78 -21.31 25.47
CA TRP A 8 34.43 -21.42 24.92
C TRP A 8 34.01 -20.15 24.20
N ARG A 9 33.69 -20.23 22.90
CA ARG A 9 33.43 -19.06 22.04
C ARG A 9 32.09 -18.35 22.29
N GLY A 10 31.24 -18.90 23.16
CA GLY A 10 29.90 -18.38 23.40
C GLY A 10 28.94 -18.56 22.21
N ILE A 11 27.69 -18.18 22.42
CA ILE A 11 26.63 -18.29 21.41
C ILE A 11 26.95 -17.41 20.19
N LYS A 12 27.38 -16.15 20.40
CA LYS A 12 27.77 -15.26 19.28
C LYS A 12 28.96 -15.80 18.49
N GLY A 13 29.93 -16.42 19.15
CA GLY A 13 31.07 -17.04 18.48
C GLY A 13 30.69 -18.26 17.64
N PHE A 14 29.73 -19.06 18.10
CA PHE A 14 29.14 -20.14 17.31
C PHE A 14 28.46 -19.62 16.03
N PHE A 15 27.62 -18.59 16.15
CA PHE A 15 26.96 -17.99 14.98
C PHE A 15 27.98 -17.34 14.02
N LYS A 16 29.01 -16.65 14.53
CA LYS A 16 30.09 -16.08 13.70
C LYS A 16 30.86 -17.19 12.94
N TRP A 17 31.09 -18.34 13.56
CA TRP A 17 31.68 -19.50 12.89
C TRP A 17 30.72 -20.09 11.82
N LEU A 18 29.43 -20.28 12.13
CA LEU A 18 28.43 -20.72 11.17
C LEU A 18 28.34 -19.79 9.95
N GLU A 19 28.49 -18.48 10.15
CA GLU A 19 28.47 -17.50 9.07
C GLU A 19 29.59 -17.74 8.03
N THR A 20 30.75 -18.27 8.44
CA THR A 20 31.84 -18.66 7.50
C THR A 20 31.49 -19.86 6.63
N LYS A 21 30.46 -20.63 7.01
CA LYS A 21 29.99 -21.83 6.31
C LYS A 21 28.72 -21.56 5.49
N LYS A 22 28.36 -20.29 5.24
CA LYS A 22 27.18 -19.86 4.44
C LYS A 22 27.12 -20.46 3.03
N TYR A 23 28.23 -20.93 2.47
CA TYR A 23 28.23 -21.63 1.18
C TYR A 23 27.42 -22.94 1.20
N LYS A 24 27.19 -23.55 2.38
CA LYS A 24 26.35 -24.75 2.55
C LYS A 24 24.87 -24.37 2.72
N LEU A 25 23.98 -24.97 1.93
CA LEU A 25 22.54 -24.67 1.95
C LEU A 25 21.89 -24.88 3.34
N HIS A 26 22.12 -26.03 3.99
CA HIS A 26 21.55 -26.33 5.30
C HIS A 26 21.99 -25.32 6.38
N VAL A 27 23.21 -24.77 6.28
CA VAL A 27 23.70 -23.72 7.18
C VAL A 27 22.92 -22.42 6.97
N ARG A 28 22.64 -22.05 5.72
CA ARG A 28 21.82 -20.86 5.41
C ARG A 28 20.39 -20.98 5.95
N VAL A 29 19.76 -22.15 5.75
CA VAL A 29 18.42 -22.44 6.26
C VAL A 29 18.39 -22.39 7.78
N PHE A 30 19.40 -22.96 8.44
CA PHE A 30 19.52 -22.88 9.89
C PHE A 30 19.68 -21.44 10.38
N LEU A 31 20.59 -20.66 9.78
CA LEU A 31 20.81 -19.25 10.14
C LEU A 31 19.57 -18.38 9.95
N ALA A 32 18.74 -18.65 8.93
CA ALA A 32 17.52 -17.88 8.67
C ALA A 32 16.54 -17.92 9.86
N LYS A 33 16.47 -19.04 10.60
CA LYS A 33 15.60 -19.19 11.78
C LYS A 33 15.97 -18.27 12.94
N TYR A 34 17.21 -17.77 12.97
CA TYR A 34 17.74 -16.94 14.06
C TYR A 34 18.01 -15.49 13.61
N ARG A 35 17.52 -15.10 12.43
CA ARG A 35 17.60 -13.74 11.92
C ARG A 35 16.24 -13.06 12.06
N GLY A 36 16.27 -11.82 12.53
CA GLY A 36 15.13 -10.92 12.48
C GLY A 36 15.43 -9.74 11.57
N TYR A 37 14.39 -8.98 11.21
CA TYR A 37 14.56 -7.69 10.58
C TYR A 37 14.84 -6.64 11.65
N THR A 38 15.84 -5.80 11.42
CA THR A 38 16.15 -4.64 12.27
C THR A 38 16.28 -3.40 11.39
N ARG A 39 16.07 -2.22 11.97
CA ARG A 39 16.36 -0.96 11.26
C ARG A 39 17.85 -0.89 10.95
N CYS A 40 18.16 -0.43 9.74
CA CYS A 40 19.55 -0.22 9.32
C CYS A 40 20.15 0.95 10.13
N PRO A 41 21.30 0.79 10.79
CA PRO A 41 21.86 1.85 11.64
C PRO A 41 22.33 3.08 10.86
N GLU A 42 22.61 2.96 9.56
CA GLU A 42 23.09 4.09 8.74
C GLU A 42 21.95 4.96 8.20
N CYS A 43 20.87 4.32 7.74
CA CYS A 43 19.73 5.02 7.13
C CYS A 43 18.48 5.08 8.02
N ASP A 44 18.53 4.47 9.20
CA ASP A 44 17.38 4.25 10.11
C ASP A 44 16.13 3.68 9.42
N GLY A 45 16.34 2.86 8.37
CA GLY A 45 15.25 2.28 7.59
C GLY A 45 14.70 3.17 6.47
N ALA A 46 15.28 4.35 6.21
CA ALA A 46 14.89 5.23 5.11
C ALA A 46 15.20 4.66 3.71
N ARG A 47 16.12 3.68 3.61
CA ARG A 47 16.53 3.00 2.35
C ARG A 47 17.11 3.94 1.27
N LEU A 48 17.53 5.13 1.68
CA LEU A 48 18.14 6.15 0.81
C LEU A 48 19.56 6.49 1.30
N ARG A 49 20.41 6.90 0.35
CA ARG A 49 21.74 7.46 0.67
C ARG A 49 21.60 8.82 1.36
N GLN A 50 22.66 9.28 2.03
CA GLN A 50 22.65 10.53 2.78
C GLN A 50 22.26 11.73 1.90
N GLU A 51 22.83 11.83 0.70
CA GLU A 51 22.61 12.97 -0.20
C GLU A 51 21.14 13.11 -0.61
N ALA A 52 20.43 11.99 -0.78
CA ALA A 52 19.00 11.97 -1.08
C ALA A 52 18.14 12.35 0.15
N ARG A 53 18.61 12.08 1.37
CA ARG A 53 17.91 12.45 2.61
C ARG A 53 18.08 13.92 2.95
N ASP A 54 19.16 14.55 2.49
CA ASP A 54 19.44 15.97 2.74
C ASP A 54 18.58 16.91 1.87
N VAL A 55 17.97 16.40 0.80
CA VAL A 55 17.04 17.16 -0.05
C VAL A 55 15.71 17.36 0.66
N LYS A 56 15.27 18.62 0.76
CA LYS A 56 14.04 19.01 1.44
C LYS A 56 13.07 19.75 0.50
N ILE A 57 11.78 19.47 0.66
CA ILE A 57 10.66 20.15 0.01
C ILE A 57 9.75 20.65 1.14
N GLY A 58 9.39 21.93 1.15
CA GLY A 58 8.56 22.50 2.23
C GLY A 58 9.15 22.29 3.63
N GLY A 59 10.48 22.22 3.74
CA GLY A 59 11.19 21.97 5.01
C GLY A 59 11.28 20.50 5.44
N LYS A 60 10.70 19.56 4.70
CA LYS A 60 10.70 18.12 5.00
C LYS A 60 11.46 17.31 3.95
N SER A 61 12.18 16.29 4.38
CA SER A 61 12.85 15.32 3.52
C SER A 61 11.88 14.26 2.99
N LEU A 62 12.27 13.53 1.94
CA LEU A 62 11.44 12.46 1.39
C LEU A 62 11.07 11.37 2.42
N PRO A 63 12.00 10.86 3.26
CA PRO A 63 11.65 9.91 4.33
C PRO A 63 10.60 10.45 5.29
N GLU A 64 10.69 11.73 5.68
CA GLU A 64 9.70 12.34 6.57
C GLU A 64 8.32 12.41 5.93
N ILE A 65 8.24 12.69 4.63
CA ILE A 65 6.97 12.77 3.89
C ILE A 65 6.35 11.38 3.72
N VAL A 66 7.13 10.33 3.42
CA VAL A 66 6.56 8.98 3.18
C VAL A 66 6.21 8.22 4.47
N GLU A 67 6.77 8.63 5.62
CA GLU A 67 6.42 8.10 6.94
C GLU A 67 5.18 8.79 7.55
N MET A 68 4.73 9.91 6.98
CA MET A 68 3.43 10.50 7.34
C MET A 68 2.29 9.56 6.96
N SER A 69 1.17 9.72 7.66
CA SER A 69 -0.09 9.17 7.18
C SER A 69 -0.42 9.76 5.79
N ILE A 70 -1.16 9.02 4.98
CA ILE A 70 -1.57 9.48 3.65
C ILE A 70 -2.42 10.75 3.75
N SER A 71 -3.25 10.91 4.79
CA SER A 71 -3.98 12.15 5.06
C SER A 71 -3.05 13.32 5.34
N ASP A 72 -2.06 13.14 6.22
CA ASP A 72 -1.09 14.20 6.54
C ASP A 72 -0.23 14.56 5.31
N ALA A 73 0.16 13.56 4.51
CA ALA A 73 0.88 13.78 3.27
C ALA A 73 0.02 14.53 2.24
N ALA A 74 -1.27 14.21 2.13
CA ALA A 74 -2.21 14.94 1.28
C ALA A 74 -2.33 16.40 1.70
N ALA A 75 -2.52 16.67 2.99
CA ALA A 75 -2.57 18.03 3.53
C ALA A 75 -1.25 18.79 3.27
N PHE A 76 -0.11 18.13 3.49
CA PHE A 76 1.21 18.71 3.22
C PHE A 76 1.37 19.18 1.76
N PHE A 77 0.94 18.38 0.78
CA PHE A 77 1.06 18.75 -0.63
C PHE A 77 0.02 19.78 -1.07
N GLU A 78 -1.12 19.90 -0.40
CA GLU A 78 -2.05 21.00 -0.67
C GLU A 78 -1.56 22.33 -0.10
N ASP A 79 -0.97 22.32 1.09
CA ASP A 79 -0.43 23.54 1.73
C ASP A 79 0.98 23.91 1.25
N LEU A 80 1.60 23.10 0.39
CA LEU A 80 2.95 23.31 -0.10
C LEU A 80 3.04 24.59 -0.95
N LYS A 81 3.74 25.60 -0.43
CA LYS A 81 4.06 26.83 -1.15
C LYS A 81 5.42 26.76 -1.80
N LEU A 82 5.48 27.02 -3.10
CA LEU A 82 6.70 27.11 -3.90
C LEU A 82 6.87 28.54 -4.45
N SER A 83 8.07 28.87 -4.93
CA SER A 83 8.24 30.08 -5.74
C SER A 83 7.57 29.90 -7.09
N GLU A 84 7.17 31.00 -7.73
CA GLU A 84 6.43 30.98 -9.00
C GLU A 84 7.13 30.14 -10.09
N GLU A 85 8.46 30.26 -10.21
CA GLU A 85 9.24 29.46 -11.16
C GLU A 85 9.19 27.95 -10.86
N ARG A 86 9.31 27.59 -9.58
CA ARG A 86 9.29 26.18 -9.15
C ARG A 86 7.90 25.59 -9.28
N GLU A 87 6.87 26.38 -9.01
CA GLU A 87 5.48 25.97 -9.15
C GLU A 87 5.15 25.64 -10.61
N LYS A 88 5.56 26.50 -11.56
CA LYS A 88 5.39 26.21 -13.01
C LYS A 88 6.08 24.92 -13.45
N ILE A 89 7.26 24.62 -12.91
CA ILE A 89 7.98 23.38 -13.23
C ILE A 89 7.29 22.16 -12.59
N ALA A 90 6.82 22.30 -11.35
CA ALA A 90 6.27 21.19 -10.56
C ALA A 90 4.76 20.97 -10.77
N GLU A 91 4.06 21.89 -11.43
CA GLU A 91 2.59 21.92 -11.55
C GLU A 91 1.98 20.55 -11.88
N LYS A 92 2.42 19.94 -12.98
CA LYS A 92 1.91 18.62 -13.42
C LYS A 92 2.21 17.50 -12.44
N ILE A 93 3.38 17.57 -11.78
CA ILE A 93 3.80 16.56 -10.81
C ILE A 93 2.96 16.69 -9.53
N LEU A 94 2.77 17.91 -9.03
CA LEU A 94 1.96 18.19 -7.85
C LEU A 94 0.50 17.83 -8.08
N LEU A 95 -0.04 18.13 -9.27
CA LEU A 95 -1.39 17.71 -9.65
C LEU A 95 -1.54 16.19 -9.55
N GLU A 96 -0.59 15.43 -10.09
CA GLU A 96 -0.66 13.96 -10.06
C GLU A 96 -0.47 13.38 -8.65
N ILE A 97 0.43 13.96 -7.85
CA ILE A 97 0.64 13.56 -6.46
C ILE A 97 -0.65 13.77 -5.66
N ARG A 98 -1.22 14.99 -5.69
CA ARG A 98 -2.46 15.34 -4.98
C ARG A 98 -3.60 14.42 -5.40
N ARG A 99 -3.74 14.17 -6.70
CA ARG A 99 -4.76 13.29 -7.24
C ARG A 99 -4.63 11.85 -6.73
N ARG A 100 -3.42 11.28 -6.73
CA ARG A 100 -3.18 9.90 -6.24
C ARG A 100 -3.38 9.77 -4.74
N LEU A 101 -2.90 10.75 -3.96
CA LEU A 101 -3.13 10.78 -2.53
C LEU A 101 -4.63 10.89 -2.22
N LYS A 102 -5.35 11.72 -2.97
CA LYS A 102 -6.80 11.83 -2.87
C LYS A 102 -7.49 10.49 -3.13
N PHE A 103 -7.10 9.72 -4.14
CA PHE A 103 -7.70 8.39 -4.36
C PHE A 103 -7.47 7.43 -3.20
N LEU A 104 -6.27 7.42 -2.62
CA LEU A 104 -5.96 6.60 -1.44
C LEU A 104 -6.80 7.01 -0.22
N VAL A 105 -6.97 8.33 0.00
CA VAL A 105 -7.89 8.84 1.02
C VAL A 105 -9.32 8.42 0.69
N ASP A 106 -9.74 8.52 -0.57
CA ASP A 106 -11.07 8.18 -1.07
C ASP A 106 -11.44 6.70 -0.89
N VAL A 107 -10.48 5.79 -0.94
CA VAL A 107 -10.72 4.37 -0.61
C VAL A 107 -10.54 4.06 0.88
N GLY A 108 -10.40 5.06 1.76
CA GLY A 108 -10.29 4.87 3.21
C GLY A 108 -8.95 4.30 3.67
N LEU A 109 -7.85 4.61 2.97
CA LEU A 109 -6.49 4.21 3.35
C LEU A 109 -5.67 5.39 3.92
N ASP A 110 -6.35 6.43 4.39
CA ASP A 110 -5.73 7.65 4.90
C ASP A 110 -4.82 7.44 6.11
N TYR A 111 -5.06 6.41 6.92
CA TYR A 111 -4.27 6.04 8.09
C TYR A 111 -2.94 5.32 7.77
N LEU A 112 -2.78 4.82 6.54
CA LEU A 112 -1.54 4.14 6.12
C LEU A 112 -0.45 5.17 5.78
N THR A 113 0.80 4.72 5.79
CA THR A 113 1.95 5.50 5.33
C THR A 113 2.40 5.00 3.95
N LEU A 114 3.02 5.86 3.14
CA LEU A 114 3.58 5.46 1.85
C LEU A 114 4.79 4.51 1.99
N SER A 115 5.46 4.54 3.15
CA SER A 115 6.59 3.66 3.47
C SER A 115 6.19 2.26 3.94
N ARG A 116 4.89 1.99 4.17
CA ARG A 116 4.36 0.70 4.62
C ARG A 116 4.77 -0.42 3.66
N VAL A 117 5.28 -1.51 4.21
CA VAL A 117 5.71 -2.67 3.42
C VAL A 117 4.48 -3.40 2.88
N ALA A 118 4.40 -3.59 1.55
CA ALA A 118 3.26 -4.22 0.89
C ALA A 118 2.88 -5.61 1.46
N ALA A 119 3.88 -6.41 1.87
CA ALA A 119 3.65 -7.73 2.47
C ALA A 119 2.97 -7.70 3.87
N THR A 120 2.80 -6.51 4.46
CA THR A 120 2.15 -6.31 5.77
C THR A 120 0.73 -5.77 5.65
N LEU A 121 0.23 -5.63 4.43
CA LEU A 121 -1.14 -5.22 4.15
C LEU A 121 -2.09 -6.41 4.30
N SER A 122 -3.26 -6.15 4.85
CA SER A 122 -4.39 -7.08 4.79
C SER A 122 -4.90 -7.23 3.35
N GLY A 123 -5.68 -8.30 3.10
CA GLY A 123 -6.30 -8.52 1.79
C GLY A 123 -7.16 -7.34 1.34
N GLY A 124 -8.01 -6.81 2.23
CA GLY A 124 -8.85 -5.65 1.94
C GLY A 124 -8.05 -4.36 1.68
N GLU A 125 -6.94 -4.13 2.40
CA GLU A 125 -6.06 -2.98 2.10
C GLU A 125 -5.42 -3.11 0.72
N ALA A 126 -4.91 -4.30 0.37
CA ALA A 126 -4.32 -4.54 -0.94
C ALA A 126 -5.33 -4.33 -2.08
N GLN A 127 -6.56 -4.83 -1.92
CA GLN A 127 -7.66 -4.65 -2.87
C GLN A 127 -8.00 -3.17 -3.05
N ARG A 128 -8.09 -2.39 -1.96
CA ARG A 128 -8.37 -0.95 -2.03
C ARG A 128 -7.23 -0.15 -2.65
N ILE A 129 -5.97 -0.52 -2.44
CA ILE A 129 -4.83 0.07 -3.16
C ILE A 129 -4.95 -0.19 -4.66
N GLN A 130 -5.33 -1.41 -5.05
CA GLN A 130 -5.53 -1.75 -6.46
C GLN A 130 -6.67 -0.92 -7.08
N LEU A 131 -7.79 -0.76 -6.36
CA LEU A 131 -8.90 0.10 -6.78
C LEU A 131 -8.45 1.56 -6.95
N ALA A 132 -7.74 2.13 -5.97
CA ALA A 132 -7.20 3.50 -6.05
C ALA A 132 -6.22 3.66 -7.22
N THR A 133 -5.43 2.64 -7.52
CA THR A 133 -4.50 2.65 -8.65
C THR A 133 -5.24 2.67 -9.99
N ASN A 134 -6.34 1.92 -10.11
CA ASN A 134 -7.18 1.90 -11.31
C ASN A 134 -7.95 3.21 -11.50
N LEU A 135 -8.41 3.87 -10.44
CA LEU A 135 -8.96 5.23 -10.53
C LEU A 135 -7.94 6.23 -11.10
N GLY A 136 -6.67 6.06 -10.73
CA GLY A 136 -5.57 6.91 -11.21
C GLY A 136 -5.16 6.68 -12.65
N SER A 137 -5.42 5.50 -13.23
CA SER A 137 -4.98 5.18 -14.58
C SER A 137 -5.83 5.83 -15.69
N LEU A 138 -6.97 6.46 -15.35
CA LEU A 138 -7.89 7.12 -16.30
C LEU A 138 -8.23 6.26 -17.53
N LEU A 139 -8.29 4.94 -17.36
CA LEU A 139 -8.67 4.06 -18.44
C LEU A 139 -10.15 4.28 -18.77
N VAL A 140 -10.47 4.29 -20.06
CA VAL A 140 -11.84 4.43 -20.61
C VAL A 140 -12.10 3.23 -21.50
N GLY A 141 -13.34 2.74 -21.55
CA GLY A 141 -13.72 1.58 -22.35
C GLY A 141 -13.17 0.26 -21.81
N THR A 142 -12.86 0.19 -20.51
CA THR A 142 -12.38 -1.03 -19.84
C THR A 142 -13.53 -1.73 -19.12
N LEU A 143 -13.52 -3.07 -19.16
CA LEU A 143 -14.37 -3.89 -18.30
C LEU A 143 -13.62 -4.23 -17.01
N TYR A 144 -14.10 -3.72 -15.88
CA TYR A 144 -13.62 -4.08 -14.56
C TYR A 144 -14.49 -5.21 -13.99
N VAL A 145 -13.85 -6.33 -13.63
CA VAL A 145 -14.51 -7.43 -12.90
C VAL A 145 -13.98 -7.40 -11.48
N LEU A 146 -14.88 -7.18 -10.52
CA LEU A 146 -14.57 -7.00 -9.10
C LEU A 146 -15.25 -8.11 -8.30
N ASP A 147 -14.48 -8.77 -7.45
CA ASP A 147 -14.94 -9.86 -6.59
C ASP A 147 -15.02 -9.37 -5.14
N GLU A 148 -16.23 -9.26 -4.61
CA GLU A 148 -16.59 -8.79 -3.27
C GLU A 148 -15.75 -7.59 -2.76
N PRO A 149 -15.76 -6.44 -3.45
CA PRO A 149 -14.98 -5.27 -3.05
C PRO A 149 -15.36 -4.68 -1.69
N SER A 150 -16.54 -5.01 -1.14
CA SER A 150 -16.96 -4.61 0.20
C SER A 150 -16.31 -5.42 1.33
N ILE A 151 -15.62 -6.53 1.02
CA ILE A 151 -15.12 -7.46 2.04
C ILE A 151 -14.14 -6.77 3.01
N GLY A 152 -14.43 -6.88 4.31
CA GLY A 152 -13.62 -6.28 5.36
C GLY A 152 -13.67 -4.75 5.40
N LEU A 153 -14.63 -4.11 4.74
CA LEU A 153 -14.95 -2.70 4.94
C LEU A 153 -15.93 -2.51 6.10
N HIS A 154 -15.74 -1.41 6.83
CA HIS A 154 -16.74 -0.97 7.80
C HIS A 154 -17.96 -0.42 7.03
N PRO A 155 -19.21 -0.67 7.47
CA PRO A 155 -20.42 -0.24 6.75
C PRO A 155 -20.43 1.26 6.38
N ARG A 156 -19.86 2.11 7.23
CA ARG A 156 -19.69 3.56 6.97
C ARG A 156 -18.89 3.86 5.69
N ASP A 157 -17.90 3.04 5.38
CA ASP A 157 -16.98 3.27 4.26
C ASP A 157 -17.52 2.63 2.96
N ASN A 158 -18.57 1.80 3.05
CA ASN A 158 -19.22 1.17 1.90
C ASN A 158 -19.84 2.20 0.94
N ALA A 159 -20.52 3.22 1.48
CA ALA A 159 -21.06 4.31 0.68
C ALA A 159 -19.97 5.05 -0.14
N ARG A 160 -18.74 5.10 0.39
CA ARG A 160 -17.60 5.72 -0.29
C ARG A 160 -17.09 4.84 -1.43
N LEU A 161 -17.03 3.52 -1.20
CA LEU A 161 -16.72 2.54 -2.23
C LEU A 161 -17.74 2.60 -3.38
N ILE A 162 -19.04 2.60 -3.09
CA ILE A 162 -20.09 2.70 -4.11
C ILE A 162 -19.88 3.93 -4.99
N LYS A 163 -19.65 5.10 -4.38
CA LYS A 163 -19.36 6.33 -5.13
C LYS A 163 -18.12 6.24 -6.02
N ILE A 164 -17.11 5.50 -5.59
CA ILE A 164 -15.91 5.24 -6.38
C ILE A 164 -16.24 4.37 -7.61
N LEU A 165 -17.06 3.33 -7.43
CA LEU A 165 -17.51 2.45 -8.52
C LEU A 165 -18.35 3.23 -9.53
N GLU A 166 -19.26 4.09 -9.06
CA GLU A 166 -20.04 5.01 -9.90
C GLU A 166 -19.13 5.94 -10.71
N ASN A 167 -18.12 6.55 -10.07
CA ASN A 167 -17.18 7.40 -10.79
C ASN A 167 -16.40 6.63 -11.87
N LEU A 168 -15.99 5.38 -11.61
CA LEU A 168 -15.32 4.55 -12.61
C LEU A 168 -16.23 4.26 -13.80
N ARG A 169 -17.50 3.94 -13.55
CA ARG A 169 -18.52 3.76 -14.57
C ARG A 169 -18.69 5.02 -15.40
N ASP A 170 -18.87 6.17 -14.74
CA ASP A 170 -19.18 7.46 -15.37
C ASP A 170 -18.04 8.02 -16.22
N ILE A 171 -16.79 7.59 -15.98
CA ILE A 171 -15.63 7.87 -16.85
C ILE A 171 -15.74 7.14 -18.21
N GLY A 172 -16.68 6.21 -18.36
CA GLY A 172 -16.93 5.45 -19.59
C GLY A 172 -16.42 4.02 -19.53
N ASN A 173 -16.41 3.41 -18.33
CA ASN A 173 -16.06 2.00 -18.15
C ASN A 173 -17.31 1.16 -17.84
N THR A 174 -17.17 -0.15 -17.98
CA THR A 174 -18.19 -1.11 -17.55
C THR A 174 -17.69 -1.83 -16.31
N LEU A 175 -18.53 -1.96 -15.29
CA LEU A 175 -18.21 -2.67 -14.07
C LEU A 175 -19.11 -3.89 -13.95
N LEU A 176 -18.51 -5.05 -13.73
CA LEU A 176 -19.18 -6.28 -13.30
C LEU A 176 -18.71 -6.58 -11.87
N VAL A 177 -19.63 -6.48 -10.92
CA VAL A 177 -19.32 -6.61 -9.50
C VAL A 177 -20.05 -7.84 -8.96
N VAL A 178 -19.30 -8.79 -8.41
CA VAL A 178 -19.84 -9.90 -7.62
C VAL A 178 -19.95 -9.41 -6.19
N GLU A 179 -21.16 -9.32 -5.67
CA GLU A 179 -21.43 -8.79 -4.34
C GLU A 179 -22.63 -9.47 -3.68
N HIS A 180 -22.66 -9.37 -2.35
CA HIS A 180 -23.80 -9.77 -1.53
C HIS A 180 -24.24 -8.65 -0.57
N ASP A 181 -23.60 -7.48 -0.64
CA ASP A 181 -23.96 -6.29 0.13
C ASP A 181 -25.22 -5.57 -0.43
N GLU A 182 -26.17 -5.27 0.46
CA GLU A 182 -27.47 -4.71 0.09
C GLU A 182 -27.36 -3.29 -0.49
N ASP A 183 -26.50 -2.43 0.06
CA ASP A 183 -26.34 -1.06 -0.42
C ASP A 183 -25.76 -1.04 -1.84
N THR A 184 -24.82 -1.95 -2.11
CA THR A 184 -24.22 -2.11 -3.44
C THR A 184 -25.23 -2.63 -4.44
N MET A 185 -26.05 -3.62 -4.06
CA MET A 185 -27.16 -4.11 -4.89
C MET A 185 -28.16 -2.99 -5.20
N ARG A 186 -28.54 -2.17 -4.21
CA ARG A 186 -29.46 -1.04 -4.39
C ARG A 186 -28.90 0.05 -5.30
N ALA A 187 -27.58 0.24 -5.33
CA ALA A 187 -26.91 1.22 -6.19
C ALA A 187 -26.63 0.71 -7.61
N ALA A 188 -26.81 -0.59 -7.87
CA ALA A 188 -26.50 -1.18 -9.16
C ALA A 188 -27.48 -0.70 -10.27
N ASP A 189 -26.94 -0.36 -11.43
CA ASP A 189 -27.76 -0.02 -12.62
C ASP A 189 -28.52 -1.26 -13.14
N HIS A 190 -27.90 -2.44 -13.01
CA HIS A 190 -28.43 -3.73 -13.40
C HIS A 190 -28.01 -4.79 -12.39
N ILE A 191 -28.94 -5.67 -12.02
CA ILE A 191 -28.69 -6.80 -11.12
C ILE A 191 -28.91 -8.09 -11.91
N LEU A 192 -27.93 -8.99 -11.84
CA LEU A 192 -28.05 -10.36 -12.32
C LEU A 192 -27.99 -11.27 -11.10
N ASP A 193 -29.08 -11.99 -10.85
CA ASP A 193 -29.14 -13.00 -9.80
C ASP A 193 -28.83 -14.39 -10.39
N ILE A 194 -27.90 -15.11 -9.79
CA ILE A 194 -27.42 -16.42 -10.24
C ILE A 194 -27.67 -17.43 -9.09
N GLY A 195 -28.67 -18.29 -9.25
CA GLY A 195 -29.17 -19.17 -8.18
C GLY A 195 -30.45 -19.92 -8.58
N LEU A 196 -31.09 -20.77 -7.76
CA LEU A 196 -31.32 -20.73 -6.30
C LEU A 196 -30.35 -21.51 -5.39
N PHE A 197 -29.53 -22.43 -5.92
CA PHE A 197 -28.70 -23.34 -5.11
C PHE A 197 -27.21 -23.28 -5.50
N ALA A 198 -26.35 -23.94 -4.73
CA ALA A 198 -24.92 -24.06 -5.03
C ALA A 198 -24.62 -25.33 -5.87
N GLY A 199 -23.46 -25.33 -6.56
CA GLY A 199 -22.97 -26.49 -7.32
C GLY A 199 -23.77 -26.77 -8.58
N GLU A 200 -24.00 -28.05 -8.90
CA GLU A 200 -24.73 -28.49 -10.12
C GLU A 200 -26.20 -28.03 -10.17
N LEU A 201 -26.74 -27.54 -9.05
CA LEU A 201 -28.10 -27.03 -8.93
C LEU A 201 -28.18 -25.49 -8.99
N GLY A 202 -27.03 -24.82 -9.17
CA GLY A 202 -26.92 -23.39 -9.42
C GLY A 202 -26.86 -23.05 -10.91
N GLY A 203 -26.34 -21.85 -11.21
CA GLY A 203 -26.06 -21.38 -12.56
C GLY A 203 -25.00 -22.20 -13.28
#